data_AF-A0A068SGQ9-F1
#
_entry.id   AF-A0A068SGQ9-F1
#
_cell.length_a   1.000
_cell.length_b   1.000
_cell.length_c   1.000
_cell.angle_alpha   90.00
_cell.angle_beta   90.00
_cell.angle_gamma   90.00
#
_symmetry.space_group_name_H-M   'P 1'
#
loop_
_entity.id
_entity.type
_entity.pdbx_description
1 polymer ?
#
loop_
_entity_poly.entity_id
_entity_poly.type
_entity_poly.pdbx_seq_one_letter_code
_entity_poly.pdbx_strand_id
1 'polypeptide(L)'
;MATNPLAGGAAQQGMTPEQQQQVKMITGLMESCPVKTAMAGGAGFVMGGAFGLFMSSFEFSGPSMRPELLEQSTKVQMKAVLKDMGTRSYSMAKNFAVVGAIYSGTECCIESYRAKNDLYNSVAAGCFTGGALAARAGPQAAAFGCAGFAAFSAAIDYYMKS
;
A
#
# COMPACT_ATOMS: atom_id res chain seq x y z
N MET A 1 -4.03 -3.27 7.78
CA MET A 1 -5.43 -3.19 7.30
C MET A 1 -6.21 -3.94 8.34
N ALA A 2 -6.85 -3.23 9.27
CA ALA A 2 -7.86 -3.84 10.09
C ALA A 2 -8.84 -4.53 9.13
N THR A 3 -8.83 -5.85 9.12
CA THR A 3 -9.98 -6.65 8.71
C THR A 3 -11.06 -6.32 9.71
N ASN A 4 -11.62 -5.12 9.59
CA ASN A 4 -12.78 -4.72 10.31
C ASN A 4 -13.85 -5.69 9.81
N PRO A 5 -14.39 -6.58 10.66
CA PRO A 5 -15.40 -7.54 10.23
C PRO A 5 -16.65 -6.84 9.62
N LEU A 6 -16.75 -5.52 9.75
CA LEU A 6 -17.77 -4.66 9.14
C LEU A 6 -17.72 -4.59 7.60
N ALA A 7 -16.57 -4.75 6.93
CA ALA A 7 -16.53 -4.78 5.46
C ALA A 7 -16.94 -6.15 4.88
N GLY A 8 -16.85 -7.22 5.68
CA GLY A 8 -17.35 -8.56 5.36
C GLY A 8 -18.80 -8.80 5.80
N GLY A 9 -19.28 -8.05 6.78
CA GLY A 9 -20.64 -8.19 7.34
C GLY A 9 -21.77 -7.86 6.36
N ALA A 10 -21.53 -6.96 5.40
CA ALA A 10 -22.51 -6.63 4.35
C ALA A 10 -22.61 -7.74 3.27
N ALA A 11 -21.56 -8.55 3.07
CA ALA A 11 -21.55 -9.65 2.10
C ALA A 11 -22.19 -10.94 2.66
N GLN A 12 -22.39 -11.05 3.97
CA GLN A 12 -22.88 -12.26 4.62
C GLN A 12 -24.41 -12.37 4.76
N GLN A 13 -25.16 -11.30 4.52
CA GLN A 13 -26.61 -11.26 4.82
C GLN A 13 -27.52 -12.04 3.84
N GLY A 14 -26.98 -12.89 2.95
CA GLY A 14 -27.78 -13.67 2.01
C GLY A 14 -27.19 -15.02 1.55
N MET A 15 -26.13 -15.52 2.19
CA MET A 15 -25.43 -16.73 1.75
C MET A 15 -26.00 -18.01 2.37
N THR A 16 -26.20 -19.03 1.54
CA THR A 16 -26.60 -20.38 1.95
C THR A 16 -25.60 -20.98 2.96
N PRO A 17 -25.99 -21.95 3.82
CA PRO A 17 -25.08 -22.57 4.77
C PRO A 17 -23.81 -23.15 4.12
N GLU A 18 -23.90 -23.62 2.87
CA GLU A 18 -22.74 -24.06 2.06
C GLU A 18 -21.81 -22.89 1.72
N GLN A 19 -22.35 -21.75 1.29
CA GLN A 19 -21.57 -20.54 0.99
C GLN A 19 -20.91 -19.98 2.25
N GLN A 20 -21.55 -20.08 3.42
CA GLN A 20 -20.96 -19.64 4.69
C GLN A 20 -19.76 -20.50 5.09
N GLN A 21 -19.82 -21.82 4.88
CA GLN A 21 -18.69 -22.71 5.13
C GLN A 21 -17.55 -22.45 4.13
N GLN A 22 -17.89 -22.21 2.87
CA GLN A 22 -16.92 -21.85 1.84
C GLN A 22 -16.25 -20.50 2.14
N VAL A 23 -17.00 -19.49 2.59
CA VAL A 23 -16.46 -18.19 3.00
C VAL A 23 -15.61 -18.31 4.25
N LYS A 24 -15.98 -19.12 5.25
CA LYS A 24 -15.10 -19.37 6.41
C LYS A 24 -13.76 -19.97 6.00
N MET A 25 -13.74 -20.90 5.05
CA MET A 25 -12.49 -21.46 4.53
C MET A 25 -11.68 -20.42 3.74
N ILE A 26 -12.34 -19.60 2.91
CA ILE A 26 -11.68 -18.52 2.15
C ILE A 26 -11.14 -17.43 3.09
N THR A 27 -11.90 -17.02 4.11
CA THR A 27 -11.48 -16.03 5.10
C THR A 27 -10.30 -16.55 5.92
N GLY A 28 -10.31 -17.82 6.33
CA GLY A 28 -9.17 -18.43 7.02
C GLY A 28 -7.89 -18.45 6.16
N LEU A 29 -8.03 -18.66 4.85
CA LEU A 29 -6.91 -18.51 3.91
C LEU A 29 -6.48 -17.04 3.77
N MET A 30 -7.42 -16.09 3.74
CA MET A 30 -7.12 -14.66 3.66
C MET A 30 -6.50 -14.08 4.93
N GLU A 31 -6.72 -14.69 6.10
CA GLU A 31 -6.07 -14.32 7.35
C GLU A 31 -4.63 -14.83 7.48
N SER A 32 -4.18 -15.70 6.57
CA SER A 32 -2.80 -16.15 6.58
C SER A 32 -1.85 -14.98 6.31
N CYS A 33 -0.83 -14.77 7.16
CA CYS A 33 0.17 -13.72 6.98
C CYS A 33 0.74 -13.59 5.55
N PRO A 34 1.10 -14.67 4.83
CA PRO A 34 1.59 -14.55 3.45
C PRO A 34 0.52 -14.01 2.50
N VAL A 35 -0.75 -14.41 2.67
CA VAL A 35 -1.86 -13.96 1.82
C VAL A 35 -2.21 -12.51 2.14
N LYS A 36 -2.31 -12.13 3.42
CA LYS A 36 -2.55 -10.74 3.86
C LYS A 36 -1.46 -9.81 3.32
N THR A 37 -0.19 -10.24 3.42
CA THR A 37 0.95 -9.50 2.89
C THR A 37 0.93 -9.37 1.37
N ALA A 38 0.64 -10.46 0.65
CA ALA A 38 0.56 -10.43 -0.82
C ALA A 38 -0.60 -9.55 -1.31
N MET A 39 -1.76 -9.63 -0.64
CA MET A 39 -2.92 -8.81 -0.97
C MET A 39 -2.66 -7.32 -0.69
N ALA A 40 -2.06 -7.00 0.46
CA ALA A 40 -1.69 -5.62 0.81
C ALA A 40 -0.62 -5.06 -0.16
N GLY A 41 0.38 -5.86 -0.51
CA GLY A 41 1.38 -5.50 -1.51
C GLY A 41 0.77 -5.29 -2.91
N GLY A 42 -0.14 -6.17 -3.33
CA GLY A 42 -0.87 -6.05 -4.59
C GLY A 42 -1.76 -4.80 -4.63
N ALA A 43 -2.51 -4.53 -3.56
CA ALA A 43 -3.31 -3.31 -3.43
C ALA A 43 -2.44 -2.06 -3.48
N GLY A 44 -1.30 -2.06 -2.77
CA GLY A 44 -0.30 -0.99 -2.84
C GLY A 44 0.29 -0.81 -4.24
N PHE A 45 0.55 -1.89 -4.96
CA PHE A 45 1.04 -1.83 -6.34
C PHE A 45 0.03 -1.16 -7.27
N VAL A 46 -1.24 -1.56 -7.22
CA VAL A 46 -2.30 -0.99 -8.06
C VAL A 46 -2.51 0.48 -7.73
N MET A 47 -2.62 0.82 -6.45
CA MET A 47 -2.82 2.20 -6.01
C MET A 47 -1.61 3.09 -6.35
N GLY A 48 -0.38 2.59 -6.15
CA GLY A 48 0.85 3.31 -6.49
C GLY A 48 1.05 3.46 -8.00
N GLY A 49 0.63 2.48 -8.80
CA GLY A 49 0.66 2.57 -10.26
C GLY A 49 -0.32 3.61 -10.80
N ALA A 50 -1.56 3.59 -10.31
CA ALA A 50 -2.57 4.59 -10.65
C ALA A 50 -2.13 6.01 -10.21
N PHE A 51 -1.66 6.14 -8.97
CA PHE A 51 -1.15 7.41 -8.45
C PHE A 51 0.08 7.90 -9.23
N GLY A 52 1.02 7.02 -9.55
CA GLY A 52 2.22 7.37 -10.33
C GLY A 52 1.90 7.76 -11.77
N LEU A 53 0.92 7.13 -12.41
CA LEU A 53 0.45 7.51 -13.74
C LEU A 53 -0.23 8.88 -13.70
N PHE A 54 -1.09 9.09 -12.71
CA PHE A 54 -1.79 10.37 -12.51
C PHE A 54 -0.83 11.53 -12.24
N MET A 55 0.16 11.33 -11.36
CA MET A 55 1.18 12.33 -11.06
C MET A 55 2.02 12.66 -12.30
N SER A 56 2.41 11.63 -13.07
CA SER A 56 3.16 11.83 -14.31
C SER A 56 2.37 12.64 -15.34
N SER A 57 1.04 12.48 -15.42
CA SER A 57 0.18 13.27 -16.32
C SER A 57 0.21 14.77 -16.02
N PHE A 58 0.31 15.16 -14.74
CA PHE A 58 0.47 16.57 -14.37
C PHE A 58 1.84 17.13 -14.70
N GLU A 59 2.91 16.36 -14.47
CA GLU A 59 4.28 16.79 -14.80
C GLU A 59 4.47 16.99 -16.31
N PHE A 60 3.78 16.19 -17.14
CA PHE A 60 3.76 16.35 -18.60
C PHE A 60 2.89 17.51 -19.09
N SER A 61 1.95 17.99 -18.27
CA SER A 61 1.10 19.16 -18.59
C SER A 61 1.74 20.50 -18.18
N GLY A 62 2.88 20.47 -17.48
CA GLY A 62 3.65 21.66 -17.08
C GLY A 62 4.70 22.10 -18.12
N PRO A 63 5.29 23.31 -17.97
CA PRO A 63 6.21 23.91 -18.95
C PRO A 63 7.58 23.21 -19.04
N SER A 64 7.78 22.11 -18.32
CA SER A 64 8.99 21.28 -18.25
C SER A 64 9.09 20.22 -19.35
N MET A 65 8.30 20.33 -20.42
CA MET A 65 8.53 19.55 -21.64
C MET A 65 9.91 19.88 -22.18
N ARG A 66 10.80 18.88 -22.24
CA ARG A 66 12.15 19.04 -22.78
C ARG A 66 12.01 19.55 -24.23
N PRO A 67 12.52 20.75 -24.56
CA PRO A 67 12.33 21.35 -25.89
C PRO A 67 12.90 20.47 -27.02
N GLU A 68 13.83 19.57 -26.69
CA GLU A 68 14.44 18.57 -27.58
C GLU A 68 13.45 17.49 -28.09
N LEU A 69 12.34 17.23 -27.38
CA LEU A 69 11.33 16.27 -27.84
C LEU A 69 10.38 16.88 -28.87
N LEU A 70 10.09 18.18 -28.78
CA LEU A 70 9.12 18.85 -29.65
C LEU A 70 9.54 18.87 -31.13
N GLU A 71 10.83 18.70 -31.41
CA GLU A 71 11.38 18.67 -32.77
C GLU A 71 11.27 17.28 -33.45
N GLN A 72 10.99 16.21 -32.69
CA GLN A 72 10.79 14.87 -33.23
C GLN A 72 9.32 14.57 -33.56
N SER A 73 9.09 13.68 -34.55
CA SER A 73 7.77 13.15 -34.92
C SER A 73 6.91 12.78 -33.71
N THR A 74 5.63 13.15 -33.73
CA THR A 74 4.64 12.94 -32.64
C THR A 74 4.58 11.50 -32.14
N LYS A 75 4.86 10.52 -33.01
CA LYS A 75 4.89 9.09 -32.66
C LYS A 75 6.08 8.71 -31.77
N VAL A 76 7.24 9.34 -31.98
CA VAL A 76 8.45 9.11 -31.18
C VAL A 76 8.32 9.81 -29.83
N GLN A 77 7.77 11.05 -29.81
CA GLN A 77 7.44 11.76 -28.58
C GLN A 77 6.48 10.96 -27.71
N MET A 78 5.33 10.51 -28.26
CA MET A 78 4.37 9.72 -27.48
C MET A 78 5.00 8.42 -26.95
N LYS A 79 5.86 7.76 -27.72
CA LYS A 79 6.52 6.53 -27.27
C LYS A 79 7.53 6.80 -26.15
N ALA A 80 8.26 7.92 -26.21
CA ALA A 80 9.18 8.34 -25.15
C ALA A 80 8.42 8.76 -23.87
N VAL A 81 7.34 9.54 -24.01
CA VAL A 81 6.46 9.94 -22.91
C VAL A 81 5.84 8.71 -22.24
N LEU A 82 5.25 7.80 -23.02
CA LEU A 82 4.64 6.58 -22.47
C LEU A 82 5.67 5.71 -21.73
N LYS A 83 6.91 5.66 -22.24
CA LYS A 83 8.01 4.92 -21.59
C LYS A 83 8.46 5.58 -20.28
N ASP A 84 8.56 6.91 -20.23
CA ASP A 84 8.93 7.63 -19.00
C ASP A 84 7.80 7.53 -17.96
N MET A 85 6.56 7.82 -18.36
CA MET A 85 5.37 7.67 -17.51
C MET A 85 5.25 6.24 -16.95
N GLY A 86 5.44 5.23 -17.80
CA GLY A 86 5.40 3.83 -17.40
C GLY A 86 6.52 3.47 -16.41
N THR A 87 7.73 3.98 -16.63
CA THR A 87 8.88 3.70 -15.74
C THR A 87 8.67 4.35 -14.36
N ARG A 88 8.21 5.60 -14.32
CA ARG A 88 7.90 6.31 -13.07
C ARG A 88 6.73 5.67 -12.33
N SER A 89 5.63 5.39 -13.03
CA SER A 89 4.46 4.69 -12.46
C SER A 89 4.85 3.32 -11.89
N TYR A 90 5.65 2.54 -12.61
CA TYR A 90 6.14 1.25 -12.13
C TYR A 90 7.03 1.37 -10.90
N SER A 91 7.92 2.37 -10.85
CA SER A 91 8.74 2.64 -9.67
C SER A 91 7.86 2.99 -8.45
N MET A 92 6.86 3.86 -8.62
CA MET A 92 5.92 4.20 -7.55
C MET A 92 5.11 2.98 -7.10
N ALA A 93 4.54 2.21 -8.03
CA ALA A 93 3.84 0.97 -7.76
C ALA A 93 4.68 0.02 -6.90
N LYS A 94 5.96 -0.18 -7.25
CA LYS A 94 6.87 -1.04 -6.48
C LYS A 94 7.11 -0.50 -5.06
N ASN A 95 7.31 0.80 -4.90
CA ASN A 95 7.52 1.39 -3.58
C ASN A 95 6.29 1.23 -2.68
N PHE A 96 5.10 1.52 -3.17
CA PHE A 96 3.85 1.34 -2.43
C PHE A 96 3.55 -0.14 -2.13
N ALA A 97 3.89 -1.04 -3.04
CA ALA A 97 3.78 -2.48 -2.81
C ALA A 97 4.68 -2.93 -1.65
N VAL A 98 5.94 -2.48 -1.61
CA VAL A 98 6.89 -2.81 -0.54
C VAL A 98 6.42 -2.25 0.80
N VAL A 99 5.96 -0.99 0.82
CA VAL A 99 5.39 -0.37 2.04
C VAL A 99 4.21 -1.18 2.57
N GLY A 100 3.24 -1.50 1.70
CA GLY A 100 2.04 -2.28 2.07
C GLY A 100 2.37 -3.69 2.55
N ALA A 101 3.35 -4.34 1.90
CA ALA A 101 3.80 -5.67 2.29
C ALA A 101 4.51 -5.67 3.65
N ILE A 102 5.43 -4.74 3.90
CA ILE A 102 6.14 -4.66 5.19
C ILE A 102 5.16 -4.30 6.30
N TYR A 103 4.25 -3.35 6.07
CA TYR A 103 3.24 -2.97 7.06
C TYR A 103 2.35 -4.15 7.44
N SER A 104 1.72 -4.79 6.45
CA SER A 104 0.81 -5.91 6.71
C SER A 104 1.52 -7.15 7.25
N GLY A 105 2.76 -7.40 6.82
CA GLY A 105 3.56 -8.51 7.33
C GLY A 105 3.95 -8.30 8.79
N THR A 106 4.38 -7.08 9.14
CA THR A 106 4.75 -6.74 10.51
C THR A 106 3.54 -6.76 11.45
N GLU A 107 2.41 -6.20 11.01
CA GLU A 107 1.13 -6.29 11.73
C GLU A 107 0.78 -7.75 12.02
N CYS A 108 0.80 -8.62 11.01
CA CYS A 108 0.45 -10.03 11.17
C CYS A 108 1.43 -10.80 12.09
N CYS A 109 2.73 -10.50 12.03
CA CYS A 109 3.71 -11.09 12.93
C CYS A 109 3.47 -10.67 14.39
N ILE A 110 3.14 -9.40 14.64
CA ILE A 110 2.85 -8.89 15.99
C ILE A 110 1.54 -9.48 16.52
N GLU A 111 0.51 -9.55 15.67
CA GLU A 111 -0.78 -10.18 16.00
C GLU A 111 -0.61 -11.66 16.34
N SER A 112 0.17 -12.40 15.54
CA SER A 112 0.46 -13.82 15.78
C SER A 112 1.18 -14.04 17.12
N TYR A 113 2.02 -13.09 17.54
CA TYR A 113 2.76 -13.19 18.80
C TYR A 113 1.95 -12.75 20.03
N ARG A 114 1.16 -11.65 19.95
CA ARG A 114 0.40 -11.11 21.09
C ARG A 114 -1.04 -11.61 21.18
N ALA A 115 -1.58 -12.22 20.12
CA ALA A 115 -2.98 -12.65 19.99
C ALA A 115 -4.01 -11.54 20.34
N LYS A 116 -3.65 -10.28 20.10
CA LYS A 116 -4.49 -9.10 20.31
C LYS A 116 -4.38 -8.18 19.11
N ASN A 117 -5.46 -7.48 18.77
CA ASN A 117 -5.49 -6.45 17.73
C ASN A 117 -5.86 -5.10 18.37
N ASP A 118 -4.82 -4.35 18.74
CA ASP A 118 -4.92 -3.07 19.42
C ASP A 118 -4.16 -1.98 18.66
N LEU A 119 -4.47 -0.72 18.96
CA LEU A 119 -3.85 0.48 18.36
C LEU A 119 -2.32 0.44 18.43
N TYR A 120 -1.76 -0.15 19.49
CA TYR A 120 -0.31 -0.32 19.66
C TYR A 120 0.33 -1.20 18.58
N ASN A 121 -0.37 -2.21 18.06
CA ASN A 121 0.17 -3.07 17.01
C ASN A 121 0.32 -2.31 15.71
N SER A 122 -0.69 -1.51 15.34
CA SER A 122 -0.67 -0.67 14.14
C SER A 122 0.40 0.41 14.22
N VAL A 123 0.55 1.04 15.38
CA VAL A 123 1.58 2.06 15.62
C VAL A 123 2.98 1.44 15.58
N ALA A 124 3.17 0.27 16.19
CA ALA A 124 4.44 -0.45 16.14
C ALA A 124 4.78 -0.94 14.72
N ALA A 125 3.81 -1.48 13.99
CA ALA A 125 3.97 -1.89 12.60
C ALA A 125 4.26 -0.70 11.69
N GLY A 126 3.59 0.44 11.91
CA GLY A 126 3.85 1.70 11.23
C GLY A 126 5.27 2.19 11.49
N CYS A 127 5.66 2.31 12.77
CA CYS A 127 7.02 2.70 13.14
C CYS A 127 8.08 1.79 12.52
N PHE A 128 7.90 0.48 12.61
CA PHE A 128 8.83 -0.48 12.04
C PHE A 128 8.93 -0.35 10.52
N THR A 129 7.80 -0.21 9.83
CA THR A 129 7.76 -0.03 8.37
C THR A 129 8.47 1.26 7.96
N GLY A 130 8.14 2.39 8.57
CA GLY A 130 8.76 3.69 8.28
C GLY A 130 10.24 3.73 8.63
N GLY A 131 10.61 3.13 9.76
CA GLY A 131 12.00 3.02 10.20
C GLY A 131 12.82 2.11 9.29
N ALA A 132 12.30 0.94 8.90
CA ALA A 132 12.98 -0.01 8.03
C ALA A 132 13.21 0.56 6.62
N LEU A 133 12.23 1.28 6.07
CA LEU A 133 12.35 1.93 4.77
C LEU A 133 13.38 3.07 4.78
N ALA A 134 13.40 3.87 5.85
CA ALA A 134 14.32 5.00 5.97
C ALA A 134 15.68 4.63 6.59
N ALA A 135 15.88 3.38 7.03
CA ALA A 135 17.12 2.93 7.67
C ALA A 135 18.36 3.19 6.81
N ARG A 136 18.24 3.03 5.49
CA ARG A 136 19.35 3.26 4.54
C ARG A 136 19.69 4.74 4.35
N ALA A 137 18.79 5.65 4.71
CA ALA A 137 19.01 7.09 4.65
C ALA A 137 19.62 7.67 5.94
N GLY A 138 19.88 6.83 6.95
CA GLY A 138 20.53 7.20 8.21
C GLY A 138 19.60 7.18 9.43
N PRO A 139 20.15 7.28 10.64
CA PRO A 139 19.38 7.11 11.89
C PRO A 139 18.35 8.23 12.11
N GLN A 140 18.65 9.46 11.71
CA GLN A 140 17.69 10.57 11.80
C GLN A 140 16.50 10.34 10.86
N ALA A 141 16.75 9.93 9.62
CA ALA A 141 15.70 9.59 8.67
C ALA A 141 14.85 8.42 9.16
N ALA A 142 15.47 7.40 9.76
CA ALA A 142 14.76 6.27 10.38
C ALA A 142 13.86 6.72 11.54
N ALA A 143 14.32 7.64 12.39
CA ALA A 143 13.53 8.18 13.49
C ALA A 143 12.32 8.98 12.98
N PHE A 144 12.53 9.87 12.00
CA PHE A 144 11.43 10.61 11.37
C PHE A 144 10.46 9.69 10.61
N GLY A 145 10.98 8.67 9.91
CA GLY A 145 10.18 7.67 9.21
C GLY A 145 9.31 6.86 10.17
N CYS A 146 9.89 6.39 11.28
CA CYS A 146 9.13 5.73 12.34
C CYS A 146 8.04 6.64 12.91
N ALA A 147 8.39 7.86 13.33
CA ALA A 147 7.43 8.78 13.92
C ALA A 147 6.28 9.14 12.96
N GLY A 148 6.59 9.41 11.69
CA GLY A 148 5.59 9.75 10.68
C GLY A 148 4.63 8.59 10.39
N PHE A 149 5.14 7.39 10.14
CA PHE A 149 4.30 6.23 9.89
C PHE A 149 3.53 5.77 11.14
N ALA A 150 4.13 5.87 12.33
CA ALA A 150 3.46 5.62 13.60
C ALA A 150 2.26 6.55 13.81
N ALA A 151 2.46 7.86 13.59
CA ALA A 151 1.40 8.85 13.72
C ALA A 151 0.30 8.65 12.67
N PHE A 152 0.67 8.37 11.42
CA PHE A 152 -0.30 8.08 10.36
C PHE A 152 -1.14 6.84 10.66
N SER A 153 -0.50 5.74 11.07
CA SER A 153 -1.20 4.52 11.48
C SER A 153 -2.10 4.76 12.69
N ALA A 154 -1.64 5.51 13.70
CA ALA A 154 -2.46 5.88 14.85
C ALA A 154 -3.72 6.65 14.42
N ALA A 155 -3.56 7.63 13.53
CA ALA A 155 -4.66 8.46 13.06
C ALA A 155 -5.69 7.65 12.26
N ILE A 156 -5.24 6.74 11.39
CA ILE A 156 -6.14 5.87 10.62
C ILE A 156 -6.89 4.91 11.55
N ASP A 157 -6.21 4.25 12.48
CA ASP A 157 -6.88 3.34 13.42
C ASP A 157 -7.82 4.07 14.37
N TYR A 158 -7.47 5.28 14.79
CA TYR A 158 -8.37 6.13 15.56
C TYR A 158 -9.63 6.48 14.75
N TYR A 159 -9.47 6.93 13.51
CA TYR A 159 -10.58 7.26 12.62
C TYR A 159 -11.47 6.04 12.29
N MET A 160 -10.89 4.85 12.17
CA MET A 160 -11.66 3.62 11.89
C MET A 160 -12.37 3.06 13.13
N LYS A 161 -11.95 3.45 14.35
CA LYS A 161 -12.57 3.04 15.61
C LYS A 161 -13.55 4.07 16.18
N SER A 162 -13.53 5.30 15.69
CA SER A 162 -14.52 6.35 15.97
C SER A 162 -15.75 6.20 15.09
#